data_AF-A0A9P7BLE2-F1
#
_entry.id   AF-A0A9P7BLE2-F1
#
_cell.length_a   1.000
_cell.length_b   1.000
_cell.length_c   1.000
_cell.angle_alpha   90.00
_cell.angle_beta   90.00
_cell.angle_gamma   90.00
#
_symmetry.space_group_name_H-M   'P 1'
#
loop_
_entity.id
_entity.type
_entity.pdbx_description
1 polymer ?
#
loop_
_entity_poly.entity_id
_entity_poly.type
_entity_poly.pdbx_seq_one_letter_code
_entity_poly.pdbx_strand_id
1 'polypeptide(L)'
;MEVLKSDFEKTLPVIKEALLDADFISVDAEFTGLTPPNIQMFQTDDLTQRYNKIKSCVQEFTIIQYGVCAFKRDKKTGDFIAKPFNFYIFGNDSTDIHSRRVFTSTASSLAFLRSNKFDFNKLIDEGIPFYNFTEEGSFSSTQSGTSMLNRRTYIKESSLTTNGKNFLDNARTAIATWLQGNTEKPLVVQTNSHFYKKLITQEVLEKHNGYVQVAPRDSKHVQLVRLKEEEKKQREAKISSPTLNFRAVIEAIKDAKCPVVAHNGALDIFHTVDQFWQYLPETIEECKDVVNSMWDYIVDTKYLAEYHPLLKVTWL
;
A
#
# COMPACT_ATOMS: atom_id res chain seq x y z
N MET A 1 -20.54 9.20 -5.17
CA MET A 1 -19.83 9.61 -6.40
C MET A 1 -19.02 8.43 -6.89
N GLU A 2 -19.16 8.05 -8.16
CA GLU A 2 -18.26 7.09 -8.79
C GLU A 2 -16.99 7.83 -9.20
N VAL A 3 -15.82 7.26 -8.90
CA VAL A 3 -14.51 7.86 -9.19
C VAL A 3 -13.69 6.88 -10.01
N LEU A 4 -13.28 7.37 -11.18
CA LEU A 4 -12.55 6.63 -12.20
C LEU A 4 -11.16 7.22 -12.39
N LYS A 5 -10.29 6.46 -13.06
CA LYS A 5 -8.93 6.85 -13.39
C LYS A 5 -8.88 8.22 -14.08
N SER A 6 -9.72 8.45 -15.09
CA SER A 6 -9.78 9.73 -15.84
C SER A 6 -10.09 10.96 -14.97
N ASP A 7 -10.87 10.79 -13.91
CA ASP A 7 -11.37 11.89 -13.07
C ASP A 7 -10.67 11.97 -11.70
N PHE A 8 -9.83 10.99 -11.37
CA PHE A 8 -9.27 10.82 -10.04
C PHE A 8 -8.48 12.06 -9.57
N GLU A 9 -7.52 12.53 -10.36
CA GLU A 9 -6.68 13.68 -9.99
C GLU A 9 -7.50 14.95 -9.80
N LYS A 10 -8.49 15.18 -10.66
CA LYS A 10 -9.39 16.34 -10.60
C LYS A 10 -10.31 16.30 -9.37
N THR A 11 -10.76 15.10 -8.99
CA THR A 11 -11.70 14.91 -7.87
C THR A 11 -11.01 14.74 -6.52
N LEU A 12 -9.72 14.39 -6.51
CA LEU A 12 -8.95 14.14 -5.29
C LEU A 12 -9.02 15.29 -4.26
N PRO A 13 -8.96 16.59 -4.60
CA PRO A 13 -9.09 17.67 -3.63
C PRO A 13 -10.45 17.65 -2.90
N VAL A 14 -11.54 17.40 -3.63
CA VAL A 14 -12.90 17.33 -3.08
C VAL A 14 -13.05 16.13 -2.15
N ILE A 15 -12.46 14.99 -2.52
CA ILE A 15 -12.44 13.78 -1.68
C ILE A 15 -11.66 14.06 -0.39
N LYS A 16 -10.46 14.64 -0.49
CA LYS A 16 -9.63 14.97 0.68
C LYS A 16 -10.35 15.91 1.64
N GLU A 17 -10.97 16.97 1.13
CA GLU A 17 -11.76 17.90 1.94
C GLU A 17 -12.92 17.17 2.66
N ALA A 18 -13.65 16.30 1.96
CA ALA A 18 -14.73 15.54 2.55
C ALA A 18 -14.27 14.60 3.67
N LEU A 19 -13.11 13.96 3.51
CA LEU A 19 -12.53 13.05 4.51
C LEU A 19 -12.00 13.81 5.73
N LEU A 20 -11.28 14.92 5.52
CA LEU A 20 -10.72 15.74 6.61
C LEU A 20 -11.81 16.42 7.46
N ASP A 21 -12.95 16.76 6.88
CA ASP A 21 -14.10 17.33 7.60
C ASP A 21 -14.97 16.28 8.30
N ALA A 22 -14.75 14.98 8.07
CA ALA A 22 -15.59 13.91 8.61
C ALA A 22 -15.49 13.79 10.13
N ASP A 23 -16.61 13.45 10.78
CA ASP A 23 -16.60 13.01 12.18
C ASP A 23 -16.25 11.52 12.30
N PHE A 24 -16.58 10.72 11.28
CA PHE A 24 -16.08 9.35 11.08
C PHE A 24 -16.16 8.97 9.60
N ILE A 25 -15.41 7.94 9.21
CA ILE A 25 -15.37 7.41 7.84
C ILE A 25 -15.77 5.95 7.86
N SER A 26 -16.64 5.51 6.94
CA SER A 26 -16.86 4.08 6.70
C SER A 26 -16.14 3.60 5.45
N VAL A 27 -15.61 2.38 5.49
CA VAL A 27 -14.96 1.72 4.34
C VAL A 27 -15.54 0.33 4.11
N ASP A 28 -15.54 -0.09 2.85
CA ASP A 28 -15.98 -1.40 2.37
C ASP A 28 -15.29 -1.71 1.03
N ALA A 29 -14.99 -2.97 0.73
CA ALA A 29 -14.30 -3.32 -0.51
C ALA A 29 -14.89 -4.55 -1.20
N GLU A 30 -14.80 -4.54 -2.52
CA GLU A 30 -15.18 -5.65 -3.39
C GLU A 30 -13.93 -6.37 -3.89
N PHE A 31 -13.93 -7.70 -3.80
CA PHE A 31 -12.77 -8.54 -4.06
C PHE A 31 -12.97 -9.49 -5.24
N THR A 32 -11.87 -9.85 -5.91
CA THR A 32 -11.89 -10.90 -6.96
C THR A 32 -12.16 -12.30 -6.41
N GLY A 33 -12.06 -12.48 -5.10
CA GLY A 33 -12.40 -13.69 -4.36
C GLY A 33 -12.14 -13.51 -2.86
N LEU A 34 -12.55 -14.50 -2.05
CA LEU A 34 -12.44 -14.41 -0.59
C LEU A 34 -11.47 -15.45 -0.01
N THR A 35 -11.66 -16.72 -0.36
CA THR A 35 -10.86 -17.83 0.19
C THR A 35 -10.49 -18.81 -0.93
N PRO A 36 -9.20 -19.11 -1.14
CA PRO A 36 -8.77 -20.13 -2.09
C PRO A 36 -9.24 -21.54 -1.68
N PRO A 37 -9.43 -22.48 -2.62
CA PRO A 37 -9.93 -23.83 -2.31
C PRO A 37 -9.08 -24.62 -1.31
N ASN A 38 -7.78 -24.33 -1.22
CA ASN A 38 -6.82 -24.99 -0.32
C ASN A 38 -6.76 -24.37 1.08
N ILE A 39 -7.55 -23.32 1.36
CA ILE A 39 -7.58 -22.66 2.66
C ILE A 39 -8.93 -22.91 3.33
N GLN A 40 -8.90 -23.46 4.53
CA GLN A 40 -10.09 -23.67 5.34
C GLN A 40 -9.96 -22.91 6.66
N MET A 41 -10.94 -22.07 6.96
CA MET A 41 -11.03 -21.33 8.23
C MET A 41 -11.78 -22.19 9.25
N PHE A 42 -11.14 -22.50 10.38
CA PHE A 42 -11.76 -23.27 11.46
C PHE A 42 -12.07 -22.36 12.65
N GLN A 43 -13.16 -22.64 13.36
CA GLN A 43 -13.50 -21.90 14.59
C GLN A 43 -12.45 -22.08 15.70
N THR A 44 -11.69 -23.17 15.65
CA THR A 44 -10.62 -23.50 16.59
C THR A 44 -9.26 -22.90 16.22
N ASP A 45 -9.17 -22.15 15.11
CA ASP A 45 -7.94 -21.48 14.72
C ASP A 45 -7.55 -20.48 15.82
N ASP A 46 -6.30 -20.55 16.27
CA ASP A 46 -5.74 -19.46 17.07
C ASP A 46 -5.52 -18.19 16.22
N LEU A 47 -5.18 -17.08 16.87
CA LEU A 47 -5.03 -15.80 16.19
C LEU A 47 -3.95 -15.83 15.09
N THR A 48 -2.84 -16.51 15.34
CA THR A 48 -1.70 -16.61 14.42
C THR A 48 -2.06 -17.47 13.21
N GLN A 49 -2.69 -18.63 13.43
CA GLN A 49 -3.20 -19.51 12.39
C GLN A 49 -4.22 -18.79 11.53
N ARG A 50 -5.17 -18.08 12.15
CA ARG A 50 -6.20 -17.32 11.45
C ARG A 50 -5.58 -16.22 10.60
N TYR A 51 -4.65 -15.44 11.16
CA TYR A 51 -3.93 -14.40 10.43
C TYR A 51 -3.18 -14.97 9.21
N ASN A 52 -2.42 -16.05 9.37
CA ASN A 52 -1.65 -16.64 8.28
C ASN A 52 -2.54 -17.13 7.11
N LYS A 53 -3.72 -17.68 7.44
CA LYS A 53 -4.72 -18.06 6.43
C LYS A 53 -5.29 -16.83 5.71
N ILE A 54 -5.65 -15.79 6.45
CA ILE A 54 -6.17 -14.55 5.85
C ILE A 54 -5.10 -13.87 4.98
N LYS A 55 -3.86 -13.77 5.46
CA LYS A 55 -2.72 -13.27 4.70
C LYS A 55 -2.56 -14.01 3.37
N SER A 56 -2.69 -15.34 3.39
CA SER A 56 -2.64 -16.15 2.17
C SER A 56 -3.81 -15.84 1.22
N CYS A 57 -5.01 -15.56 1.73
CA CYS A 57 -6.12 -15.07 0.91
C CYS A 57 -5.81 -13.70 0.28
N VAL A 58 -5.28 -12.76 1.09
CA VAL A 58 -4.95 -11.40 0.65
C VAL A 58 -3.90 -11.39 -0.46
N GLN A 59 -2.96 -12.34 -0.43
CA GLN A 59 -1.93 -12.49 -1.46
C GLN A 59 -2.43 -13.10 -2.78
N GLU A 60 -3.62 -13.73 -2.78
CA GLU A 60 -4.22 -14.34 -3.95
C GLU A 60 -5.22 -13.42 -4.64
N PHE A 61 -6.06 -12.74 -3.87
CA PHE A 61 -7.14 -11.89 -4.38
C PHE A 61 -6.79 -10.40 -4.31
N THR A 62 -7.49 -9.57 -5.08
CA THR A 62 -7.25 -8.12 -5.12
C THR A 62 -8.56 -7.37 -4.92
N ILE A 63 -8.44 -6.14 -4.40
CA ILE A 63 -9.55 -5.19 -4.36
C ILE A 63 -9.78 -4.68 -5.78
N ILE A 64 -11.03 -4.67 -6.22
CA ILE A 64 -11.45 -4.14 -7.53
C ILE A 64 -12.39 -2.95 -7.43
N GLN A 65 -13.03 -2.77 -6.26
CA GLN A 65 -13.70 -1.52 -5.93
C GLN A 65 -13.58 -1.25 -4.44
N TYR A 66 -13.46 0.03 -4.09
CA TYR A 66 -13.37 0.48 -2.71
C TYR A 66 -14.44 1.54 -2.46
N GLY A 67 -15.32 1.28 -1.52
CA GLY A 67 -16.30 2.22 -1.02
C GLY A 67 -15.73 3.02 0.15
N VAL A 68 -15.87 4.34 0.11
CA VAL A 68 -15.55 5.24 1.23
C VAL A 68 -16.74 6.16 1.44
N CYS A 69 -17.20 6.31 2.67
CA CYS A 69 -18.21 7.31 3.00
C CYS A 69 -17.76 8.16 4.17
N ALA A 70 -17.65 9.46 3.95
CA ALA A 70 -17.41 10.43 5.01
C ALA A 70 -18.74 10.86 5.63
N PHE A 71 -18.83 10.81 6.96
CA PHE A 71 -20.01 11.23 7.71
C PHE A 71 -19.69 12.45 8.56
N LYS A 72 -20.51 13.50 8.42
CA LYS A 72 -20.42 14.73 9.21
C LYS A 72 -21.74 15.00 9.89
N ARG A 73 -21.74 15.19 11.21
CA ARG A 73 -22.94 15.56 11.95
C ARG A 73 -23.27 17.03 11.74
N ASP A 74 -24.45 17.31 11.22
CA ASP A 74 -24.99 18.67 11.19
C ASP A 74 -25.31 19.10 12.63
N LYS A 75 -24.62 20.14 13.12
CA LYS A 75 -24.82 20.65 14.48
C LYS A 75 -26.20 21.28 14.70
N LYS A 76 -26.89 21.72 13.64
CA LYS A 76 -28.20 22.37 13.72
C LYS A 76 -29.33 21.36 13.78
N THR A 77 -29.32 20.36 12.90
CA THR A 77 -30.40 19.36 12.84
C THR A 77 -30.10 18.14 13.71
N GLY A 78 -28.82 17.85 13.94
CA GLY A 78 -28.35 16.65 14.63
C GLY A 78 -28.21 15.42 13.72
N ASP A 79 -28.61 15.52 12.45
CA ASP A 79 -28.52 14.46 11.44
C ASP A 79 -27.08 14.29 10.93
N PHE A 80 -26.83 13.17 10.26
CA PHE A 80 -25.56 12.96 9.55
C PHE A 80 -25.70 13.26 8.06
N ILE A 81 -24.77 14.05 7.55
CA ILE A 81 -24.54 14.26 6.13
C ILE A 81 -23.52 13.22 5.67
N ALA A 82 -23.92 12.37 4.74
CA ALA A 82 -23.09 11.33 4.15
C ALA A 82 -22.53 11.77 2.80
N LYS A 83 -21.23 11.56 2.57
CA LYS A 83 -20.54 11.80 1.30
C LYS A 83 -19.90 10.50 0.81
N PRO A 84 -20.63 9.67 0.05
CA PRO A 84 -20.14 8.37 -0.44
C PRO A 84 -19.30 8.51 -1.72
N PHE A 85 -18.26 7.70 -1.83
CA PHE A 85 -17.33 7.59 -2.95
C PHE A 85 -17.11 6.11 -3.27
N ASN A 86 -17.21 5.74 -4.55
CA ASN A 86 -16.93 4.40 -5.04
C ASN A 86 -15.79 4.49 -6.05
N PHE A 87 -14.67 3.86 -5.73
CA PHE A 87 -13.46 3.89 -6.55
C PHE A 87 -13.32 2.57 -7.29
N TYR A 88 -13.25 2.61 -8.62
CA TYR A 88 -12.80 1.43 -9.38
C TYR A 88 -11.27 1.37 -9.30
N ILE A 89 -10.73 0.22 -8.90
CA ILE A 89 -9.30 0.07 -8.63
C ILE A 89 -8.77 -1.07 -9.47
N PHE A 90 -7.74 -0.80 -10.26
CA PHE A 90 -7.14 -1.84 -11.09
C PHE A 90 -5.63 -1.64 -11.13
N GLY A 91 -4.89 -2.62 -10.63
CA GLY A 91 -3.43 -2.56 -10.48
C GLY A 91 -2.67 -2.70 -11.79
N ASN A 92 -3.10 -2.00 -12.84
CA ASN A 92 -2.46 -1.94 -14.15
C ASN A 92 -1.33 -0.90 -14.17
N ASP A 93 -0.66 -0.81 -15.31
CA ASP A 93 0.40 0.13 -15.59
C ASP A 93 -0.09 1.59 -15.43
N SER A 94 0.78 2.45 -14.89
CA SER A 94 0.69 3.90 -15.01
C SER A 94 1.74 4.41 -15.98
N THR A 95 1.72 5.70 -16.30
CA THR A 95 2.69 6.36 -17.19
C THR A 95 4.15 6.12 -16.80
N ASP A 96 4.41 5.96 -15.50
CA ASP A 96 5.75 5.82 -14.95
C ASP A 96 6.04 4.39 -14.41
N ILE A 97 5.01 3.54 -14.28
CA ILE A 97 5.10 2.25 -13.60
C ILE A 97 4.44 1.17 -14.44
N HIS A 98 5.22 0.19 -14.91
CA HIS A 98 4.67 -1.04 -15.48
C HIS A 98 4.44 -2.10 -14.41
N SER A 99 3.18 -2.37 -14.15
CA SER A 99 2.69 -3.44 -13.31
C SER A 99 2.90 -4.81 -13.91
N ARG A 100 3.30 -5.74 -13.06
CA ARG A 100 3.30 -7.19 -13.33
C ARG A 100 2.49 -7.90 -12.27
N ARG A 101 1.51 -7.20 -11.67
CA ARG A 101 0.61 -7.81 -10.71
C ARG A 101 -0.14 -8.94 -11.40
N VAL A 102 -0.07 -10.09 -10.77
CA VAL A 102 -0.92 -11.23 -11.07
C VAL A 102 -1.84 -11.39 -9.87
N PHE A 103 -3.11 -11.59 -10.12
CA PHE A 103 -4.10 -11.91 -9.10
C PHE A 103 -4.95 -13.09 -9.57
N THR A 104 -5.55 -13.78 -8.62
CA THR A 104 -6.48 -14.88 -8.85
C THR A 104 -7.91 -14.36 -8.73
N SER A 105 -8.89 -15.09 -9.29
CA SER A 105 -10.31 -14.78 -9.13
C SER A 105 -11.11 -16.06 -8.93
N THR A 106 -12.13 -16.00 -8.08
CA THR A 106 -13.12 -17.07 -7.93
C THR A 106 -14.31 -16.81 -8.84
N ALA A 107 -14.69 -17.82 -9.64
CA ALA A 107 -15.79 -17.69 -10.60
C ALA A 107 -17.11 -17.28 -9.93
N SER A 108 -17.38 -17.77 -8.72
CA SER A 108 -18.56 -17.40 -7.93
C SER A 108 -18.57 -15.92 -7.54
N SER A 109 -17.43 -15.36 -7.16
CA SER A 109 -17.32 -13.93 -6.80
C SER A 109 -17.53 -13.04 -8.01
N LEU A 110 -16.90 -13.37 -9.15
CA LEU A 110 -17.13 -12.61 -10.40
C LEU A 110 -18.59 -12.68 -10.86
N ALA A 111 -19.21 -13.86 -10.76
CA ALA A 111 -20.62 -14.04 -11.10
C ALA A 111 -21.55 -13.24 -10.16
N PHE A 112 -21.28 -13.26 -8.85
CA PHE A 112 -22.03 -12.47 -7.86
C PHE A 112 -21.93 -10.97 -8.15
N LEU A 113 -20.72 -10.45 -8.34
CA LEU A 113 -20.50 -9.04 -8.69
C LEU A 113 -21.21 -8.66 -9.99
N ARG A 114 -21.11 -9.51 -11.03
CA ARG A 114 -21.82 -9.28 -12.29
C ARG A 114 -23.33 -9.23 -12.10
N SER A 115 -23.88 -10.11 -11.26
CA SER A 115 -25.31 -10.15 -10.95
C SER A 115 -25.79 -8.89 -10.24
N ASN A 116 -24.91 -8.29 -9.42
CA ASN A 116 -25.08 -6.99 -8.77
C ASN A 116 -24.62 -5.80 -9.64
N LYS A 117 -24.53 -6.01 -10.96
CA LYS A 117 -24.25 -4.96 -11.96
C LYS A 117 -22.87 -4.32 -11.89
N PHE A 118 -21.89 -4.97 -11.24
CA PHE A 118 -20.50 -4.56 -11.36
C PHE A 118 -20.04 -4.56 -12.82
N ASP A 119 -19.34 -3.51 -13.23
CA ASP A 119 -18.85 -3.32 -14.59
C ASP A 119 -17.36 -3.66 -14.70
N PHE A 120 -17.07 -4.87 -15.18
CA PHE A 120 -15.70 -5.35 -15.36
C PHE A 120 -14.96 -4.67 -16.53
N ASN A 121 -15.67 -4.17 -17.53
CA ASN A 121 -15.02 -3.42 -18.60
C ASN A 121 -14.54 -2.08 -18.04
N LYS A 122 -15.41 -1.39 -17.29
CA LYS A 122 -15.05 -0.15 -16.59
C LYS A 122 -13.88 -0.34 -15.63
N LEU A 123 -13.85 -1.44 -14.88
CA LEU A 123 -12.71 -1.79 -14.04
C LEU A 123 -11.39 -1.83 -14.83
N ILE A 124 -11.37 -2.51 -15.97
CA ILE A 124 -10.14 -2.71 -16.76
C ILE A 124 -9.73 -1.41 -17.47
N ASP A 125 -10.69 -0.69 -18.04
CA ASP A 125 -10.45 0.51 -18.84
C ASP A 125 -10.10 1.72 -17.95
N GLU A 126 -10.84 1.88 -16.85
CA GLU A 126 -10.89 3.10 -16.03
C GLU A 126 -10.59 2.85 -14.54
N GLY A 127 -10.05 1.68 -14.19
CA GLY A 127 -9.59 1.42 -12.83
C GLY A 127 -8.38 2.27 -12.45
N ILE A 128 -8.44 2.89 -11.27
CA ILE A 128 -7.38 3.71 -10.72
C ILE A 128 -6.19 2.78 -10.38
N PRO A 129 -4.99 3.04 -10.90
CA PRO A 129 -3.80 2.26 -10.57
C PRO A 129 -3.39 2.50 -9.12
N PHE A 130 -2.59 1.58 -8.59
CA PHE A 130 -2.11 1.67 -7.23
C PHE A 130 -0.75 1.03 -7.03
N TYR A 131 -0.05 1.53 -6.02
CA TYR A 131 1.17 0.96 -5.48
C TYR A 131 1.36 1.39 -4.04
N ASN A 132 1.90 0.48 -3.24
CA ASN A 132 2.18 0.68 -1.82
C ASN A 132 3.59 1.29 -1.61
N PHE A 133 3.93 1.66 -0.38
CA PHE A 133 5.25 2.24 -0.07
C PHE A 133 6.42 1.29 -0.32
N THR A 134 6.21 -0.03 -0.16
CA THR A 134 7.24 -1.04 -0.44
C THR A 134 7.58 -1.12 -1.93
N GLU A 135 6.57 -0.98 -2.78
CA GLU A 135 6.71 -0.97 -4.23
C GLU A 135 7.29 0.35 -4.72
N GLU A 136 6.87 1.47 -4.12
CA GLU A 136 7.39 2.79 -4.44
C GLU A 136 8.91 2.89 -4.25
N GLY A 137 9.41 2.41 -3.11
CA GLY A 137 10.85 2.35 -2.87
C GLY A 137 11.60 1.58 -3.97
N SER A 138 10.99 0.53 -4.53
CA SER A 138 11.62 -0.30 -5.55
C SER A 138 11.73 0.39 -6.94
N PHE A 139 10.89 1.38 -7.26
CA PHE A 139 10.86 2.04 -8.57
C PHE A 139 12.06 2.95 -8.85
N SER A 140 12.64 3.58 -7.84
CA SER A 140 13.76 4.53 -7.98
C SER A 140 15.09 3.91 -8.43
N SER A 141 15.12 2.59 -8.66
CA SER A 141 16.35 1.81 -8.92
C SER A 141 16.62 1.46 -10.40
N THR A 142 15.66 1.66 -11.32
CA THR A 142 15.81 1.13 -12.69
C THR A 142 15.23 2.07 -13.75
N GLN A 143 16.08 2.89 -14.37
CA GLN A 143 15.75 3.93 -15.35
C GLN A 143 15.57 3.39 -16.80
N SER A 144 15.15 2.14 -16.97
CA SER A 144 15.00 1.52 -18.29
C SER A 144 13.85 0.53 -18.28
N GLY A 145 12.69 0.92 -18.85
CA GLY A 145 11.55 0.03 -19.13
C GLY A 145 11.08 -0.77 -17.92
N THR A 146 10.22 -0.17 -17.12
CA THR A 146 9.74 -0.73 -15.84
C THR A 146 9.19 -2.13 -16.03
N SER A 147 9.51 -2.97 -15.08
CA SER A 147 8.98 -4.31 -14.91
C SER A 147 8.86 -4.42 -13.42
N MET A 148 7.65 -4.34 -12.85
CA MET A 148 7.45 -4.77 -11.48
C MET A 148 8.01 -6.19 -11.33
N LEU A 149 9.13 -6.34 -10.63
CA LEU A 149 9.66 -7.66 -10.31
C LEU A 149 8.80 -8.25 -9.20
N ASN A 150 8.08 -9.31 -9.54
CA ASN A 150 7.38 -10.25 -8.66
C ASN A 150 7.71 -10.11 -7.16
N ARG A 151 6.70 -9.77 -6.35
CA ARG A 151 6.24 -10.37 -5.07
C ARG A 151 7.23 -10.89 -4.01
N ARG A 152 8.57 -10.89 -4.16
CA ARG A 152 9.39 -11.94 -3.52
C ARG A 152 10.60 -11.59 -2.66
N THR A 153 11.10 -10.37 -2.49
CA THR A 153 12.38 -10.23 -1.76
C THR A 153 12.62 -8.86 -1.10
N TYR A 154 11.80 -8.42 -0.14
CA TYR A 154 12.36 -7.48 0.86
C TYR A 154 13.37 -8.28 1.71
N ILE A 155 14.61 -7.80 1.83
CA ILE A 155 15.66 -8.53 2.56
C ILE A 155 15.71 -7.95 3.98
N LYS A 156 15.14 -8.66 4.96
CA LYS A 156 15.24 -8.29 6.38
C LYS A 156 16.70 -8.38 6.82
N GLU A 157 17.21 -7.36 7.52
CA GLU A 157 18.58 -7.37 8.05
C GLU A 157 18.82 -8.54 9.04
N SER A 158 17.77 -8.94 9.76
CA SER A 158 17.78 -10.09 10.67
C SER A 158 17.96 -11.44 9.94
N SER A 159 17.55 -11.54 8.68
CA SER A 159 17.70 -12.75 7.86
C SER A 159 19.00 -12.78 7.02
N LEU A 160 19.84 -11.75 7.13
CA LEU A 160 21.13 -11.71 6.47
C LEU A 160 22.13 -12.70 7.11
N THR A 161 22.89 -13.37 6.24
CA THR A 161 24.09 -14.09 6.65
C THR A 161 25.14 -13.12 7.20
N THR A 162 26.14 -13.62 7.93
CA THR A 162 27.28 -12.80 8.40
C THR A 162 27.93 -12.00 7.27
N ASN A 163 28.05 -12.60 6.07
CA ASN A 163 28.58 -11.92 4.89
C ASN A 163 27.64 -10.83 4.35
N GLY A 164 26.33 -11.04 4.46
CA GLY A 164 25.31 -10.03 4.15
C GLY A 164 25.40 -8.79 5.04
N LYS A 165 25.52 -9.02 6.35
CA LYS A 165 25.65 -7.95 7.36
C LYS A 165 26.96 -7.19 7.19
N ASN A 166 28.08 -7.90 7.07
CA ASN A 166 29.39 -7.27 6.85
C ASN A 166 29.43 -6.42 5.57
N PHE A 167 28.80 -6.89 4.49
CA PHE A 167 28.67 -6.09 3.27
C PHE A 167 27.91 -4.78 3.53
N LEU A 168 26.79 -4.86 4.25
CA LEU A 168 25.93 -3.70 4.53
C LEU A 168 26.65 -2.69 5.42
N ASP A 169 27.33 -3.14 6.48
CA ASP A 169 28.06 -2.26 7.40
C ASP A 169 29.26 -1.58 6.71
N ASN A 170 29.98 -2.33 5.86
CA ASN A 170 31.05 -1.76 5.04
C ASN A 170 30.50 -0.72 4.05
N ALA A 171 29.35 -1.00 3.43
CA ALA A 171 28.72 -0.07 2.51
C ALA A 171 28.20 1.18 3.22
N ARG A 172 27.58 1.05 4.40
CA ARG A 172 27.15 2.16 5.27
C ARG A 172 28.33 3.07 5.63
N THR A 173 29.44 2.47 6.05
CA THR A 173 30.65 3.20 6.40
C THR A 173 31.21 3.94 5.18
N ALA A 174 31.30 3.26 4.03
CA ALA A 174 31.77 3.87 2.78
C ALA A 174 30.88 5.03 2.33
N ILE A 175 29.55 4.88 2.43
CA ILE A 175 28.59 5.94 2.12
C ILE A 175 28.77 7.13 3.07
N ALA A 176 28.86 6.89 4.38
CA ALA A 176 29.03 7.94 5.37
C ALA A 176 30.33 8.74 5.14
N THR A 177 31.46 8.05 4.92
CA THR A 177 32.74 8.71 4.61
C THR A 177 32.68 9.47 3.28
N TRP A 178 32.07 8.89 2.25
CA TRP A 178 31.93 9.55 0.96
C TRP A 178 31.02 10.77 1.01
N LEU A 179 29.96 10.75 1.83
CA LEU A 179 29.07 11.90 2.06
C LEU A 179 29.77 13.04 2.80
N GLN A 180 30.70 12.73 3.71
CA GLN A 180 31.51 13.74 4.42
C GLN A 180 32.59 14.38 3.54
N GLY A 181 33.03 13.69 2.48
CA GLY A 181 34.01 14.24 1.52
C GLY A 181 33.42 15.33 0.62
N ASN A 182 34.25 16.21 0.05
CA ASN A 182 33.83 17.20 -0.96
C ASN A 182 34.14 16.74 -2.39
N THR A 183 33.92 15.45 -2.66
CA THR A 183 34.26 14.82 -3.95
C THR A 183 33.03 14.73 -4.86
N GLU A 184 33.16 15.22 -6.10
CA GLU A 184 32.16 15.03 -7.16
C GLU A 184 32.18 13.62 -7.76
N LYS A 185 33.23 12.83 -7.51
CA LYS A 185 33.34 11.47 -8.07
C LYS A 185 32.34 10.52 -7.40
N PRO A 186 31.67 9.66 -8.18
CA PRO A 186 30.70 8.71 -7.64
C PRO A 186 31.39 7.63 -6.80
N LEU A 187 30.73 7.19 -5.72
CA LEU A 187 31.20 6.08 -4.92
C LEU A 187 30.84 4.77 -5.61
N VAL A 188 31.82 3.93 -5.88
CA VAL A 188 31.61 2.66 -6.59
C VAL A 188 31.60 1.53 -5.59
N VAL A 189 30.50 0.77 -5.56
CA VAL A 189 30.32 -0.37 -4.68
C VAL A 189 30.28 -1.64 -5.49
N GLN A 190 31.16 -2.58 -5.16
CA GLN A 190 31.19 -3.89 -5.79
C GLN A 190 30.10 -4.78 -5.17
N THR A 191 29.13 -5.19 -5.98
CA THR A 191 27.99 -6.00 -5.53
C THR A 191 28.13 -7.46 -5.93
N ASN A 192 28.78 -7.77 -7.05
CA ASN A 192 29.06 -9.14 -7.56
C ASN A 192 27.84 -10.08 -7.74
N SER A 193 26.64 -9.68 -7.30
CA SER A 193 25.41 -10.46 -7.32
C SER A 193 24.21 -9.51 -7.27
N HIS A 194 23.11 -9.95 -7.86
CA HIS A 194 21.83 -9.25 -7.79
C HIS A 194 21.35 -9.08 -6.34
N PHE A 195 21.69 -10.01 -5.44
CA PHE A 195 21.36 -9.93 -4.01
C PHE A 195 21.97 -8.69 -3.34
N TYR A 196 23.28 -8.49 -3.46
CA TYR A 196 23.97 -7.34 -2.85
C TYR A 196 23.62 -6.03 -3.55
N LYS A 197 23.34 -6.07 -4.86
CA LYS A 197 22.80 -4.93 -5.61
C LYS A 197 21.46 -4.49 -5.05
N LYS A 198 20.59 -5.44 -4.72
CA LYS A 198 19.31 -5.15 -4.08
C LYS A 198 19.50 -4.59 -2.67
N LEU A 199 20.37 -5.19 -1.88
CA LEU A 199 20.61 -4.80 -0.49
C LEU A 199 21.13 -3.36 -0.38
N ILE A 200 22.09 -2.97 -1.23
CA ILE A 200 22.61 -1.59 -1.23
C ILE A 200 21.58 -0.57 -1.75
N THR A 201 20.75 -0.98 -2.71
CA THR A 201 19.67 -0.12 -3.22
C THR A 201 18.66 0.14 -2.10
N GLN A 202 18.25 -0.91 -1.36
CA GLN A 202 17.34 -0.82 -0.22
C GLN A 202 17.87 0.15 0.86
N GLU A 203 19.14 0.02 1.26
CA GLU A 203 19.76 0.90 2.26
C GLU A 203 19.79 2.38 1.83
N VAL A 204 20.14 2.65 0.57
CA VAL A 204 20.18 4.03 0.04
C VAL A 204 18.76 4.62 -0.03
N LEU A 205 17.76 3.82 -0.38
CA LEU A 205 16.36 4.28 -0.43
C LEU A 205 15.77 4.53 0.96
N GLU A 206 16.13 3.74 1.97
CA GLU A 206 15.62 3.92 3.32
C GLU A 206 16.28 5.10 4.03
N LYS A 207 17.60 5.29 3.85
CA LYS A 207 18.38 6.24 4.66
C LYS A 207 18.94 7.46 3.91
N HIS A 208 18.98 7.42 2.58
CA HIS A 208 19.71 8.41 1.77
C HIS A 208 18.97 8.87 0.49
N ASN A 209 17.68 8.56 0.33
CA ASN A 209 16.88 8.76 -0.89
C ASN A 209 16.85 10.21 -1.41
N GLY A 210 17.01 11.19 -0.51
CA GLY A 210 16.99 12.62 -0.86
C GLY A 210 18.32 13.20 -1.34
N TYR A 211 19.44 12.48 -1.18
CA TYR A 211 20.80 13.01 -1.44
C TYR A 211 21.61 12.15 -2.42
N VAL A 212 21.30 10.86 -2.50
CA VAL A 212 22.10 9.87 -3.21
C VAL A 212 21.23 9.01 -4.11
N GLN A 213 21.68 8.81 -5.35
CA GLN A 213 21.08 7.88 -6.30
C GLN A 213 22.01 6.71 -6.58
N VAL A 214 21.44 5.49 -6.65
CA VAL A 214 22.14 4.31 -7.14
C VAL A 214 21.99 4.21 -8.65
N ALA A 215 23.10 4.15 -9.38
CA ALA A 215 23.14 3.93 -10.82
C ALA A 215 23.94 2.66 -11.16
N PRO A 216 23.57 1.91 -12.20
CA PRO A 216 24.38 0.79 -12.67
C PRO A 216 25.69 1.31 -13.27
N ARG A 217 26.81 0.65 -12.96
CA ARG A 217 28.10 0.91 -13.61
C ARG A 217 28.48 -0.22 -14.56
N ASP A 218 28.42 -1.46 -14.07
CA ASP A 218 28.66 -2.66 -14.86
C ASP A 218 27.95 -3.89 -14.22
N SER A 219 28.22 -5.09 -14.72
CA SER A 219 27.59 -6.34 -14.23
C SER A 219 27.90 -6.67 -12.75
N LYS A 220 28.98 -6.14 -12.18
CA LYS A 220 29.49 -6.45 -10.84
C LYS A 220 29.51 -5.23 -9.92
N HIS A 221 29.32 -4.02 -10.43
CA HIS A 221 29.41 -2.78 -9.68
C HIS A 221 28.19 -1.87 -9.86
N VAL A 222 27.86 -1.17 -8.78
CA VAL A 222 26.97 -0.01 -8.80
C VAL A 222 27.75 1.24 -8.45
N GLN A 223 27.25 2.40 -8.88
CA GLN A 223 27.81 3.69 -8.52
C GLN A 223 26.75 4.54 -7.82
N LEU A 224 27.16 5.19 -6.74
CA LEU A 224 26.35 6.12 -5.96
C LEU A 224 26.71 7.54 -6.37
N VAL A 225 25.71 8.31 -6.79
CA VAL A 225 25.87 9.66 -7.33
C VAL A 225 25.11 10.64 -6.44
N ARG A 226 25.70 11.81 -6.16
CA ARG A 226 25.01 12.89 -5.45
C ARG A 226 23.99 13.53 -6.37
N LEU A 227 22.78 13.72 -5.87
CA LEU A 227 21.74 14.43 -6.62
C LEU A 227 22.08 15.92 -6.73
N LYS A 228 21.96 16.49 -7.94
CA LYS A 228 22.11 17.94 -8.15
C LYS A 228 20.86 18.69 -7.67
N GLU A 229 20.98 19.96 -7.30
CA GLU A 229 19.84 20.76 -6.83
C GLU A 229 18.71 20.88 -7.85
N GLU A 230 19.00 20.93 -9.16
CA GLU A 230 17.98 20.98 -10.20
C GLU A 230 17.22 19.64 -10.32
N GLU A 231 17.91 18.50 -10.22
CA GLU A 231 17.29 17.17 -10.20
C GLU A 231 16.51 16.95 -8.90
N LYS A 232 16.99 17.53 -7.79
CA LYS A 232 16.28 17.56 -6.50
C LYS A 232 14.97 18.33 -6.63
N LYS A 233 14.99 19.54 -7.20
CA LYS A 233 13.77 20.34 -7.46
C LYS A 233 12.83 19.67 -8.46
N GLN A 234 13.34 19.02 -9.50
CA GLN A 234 12.52 18.26 -10.46
C GLN A 234 11.90 17.01 -9.81
N ARG A 235 12.64 16.30 -8.95
CA ARG A 235 12.08 15.20 -8.15
C ARG A 235 11.05 15.70 -7.14
N GLU A 236 11.32 16.79 -6.44
CA GLU A 236 10.36 17.44 -5.52
C GLU A 236 9.10 17.91 -6.25
N ALA A 237 9.23 18.46 -7.47
CA ALA A 237 8.10 18.83 -8.31
C ALA A 237 7.32 17.60 -8.85
N LYS A 238 8.01 16.51 -9.19
CA LYS A 238 7.38 15.24 -9.60
C LYS A 238 6.68 14.53 -8.43
N ILE A 239 7.21 14.69 -7.22
CA ILE A 239 6.57 14.28 -5.95
C ILE A 239 5.36 15.17 -5.62
N SER A 240 5.38 16.44 -6.03
CA SER A 240 4.29 17.40 -5.83
C SER A 240 3.14 17.27 -6.84
N SER A 241 3.33 16.56 -7.95
CA SER A 241 2.22 16.13 -8.80
C SER A 241 1.50 14.99 -8.09
N PRO A 242 0.16 15.02 -7.90
CA PRO A 242 -0.55 13.84 -7.42
C PRO A 242 -0.26 12.73 -8.42
N THR A 243 0.51 11.74 -7.99
CA THR A 243 0.70 10.55 -8.81
C THR A 243 -0.64 9.83 -8.80
N LEU A 244 -1.15 9.52 -9.99
CA LEU A 244 -2.32 8.68 -10.18
C LEU A 244 -2.11 7.34 -9.44
N ASN A 245 -2.54 7.31 -8.18
CA ASN A 245 -2.35 6.22 -7.24
C ASN A 245 -3.47 6.29 -6.20
N PHE A 246 -4.26 5.22 -6.10
CA PHE A 246 -5.34 5.13 -5.11
C PHE A 246 -4.86 5.30 -3.66
N ARG A 247 -3.58 4.99 -3.35
CA ARG A 247 -2.99 5.21 -2.02
C ARG A 247 -3.21 6.62 -1.47
N ALA A 248 -3.29 7.64 -2.33
CA ALA A 248 -3.55 9.01 -1.91
C ALA A 248 -4.88 9.18 -1.15
N VAL A 249 -5.87 8.33 -1.40
CA VAL A 249 -7.14 8.30 -0.63
C VAL A 249 -6.91 7.66 0.73
N ILE A 250 -6.15 6.57 0.81
CA ILE A 250 -5.83 5.89 2.08
C ILE A 250 -5.00 6.80 3.00
N GLU A 251 -4.04 7.54 2.44
CA GLU A 251 -3.29 8.58 3.15
C GLU A 251 -4.23 9.67 3.70
N ALA A 252 -5.21 10.11 2.89
CA ALA A 252 -6.19 11.10 3.35
C ALA A 252 -7.10 10.59 4.48
N ILE A 253 -7.49 9.31 4.46
CA ILE A 253 -8.22 8.68 5.57
C ILE A 253 -7.37 8.66 6.84
N LYS A 254 -6.07 8.35 6.73
CA LYS A 254 -5.12 8.43 7.85
C LYS A 254 -5.00 9.85 8.42
N ASP A 255 -4.92 10.85 7.54
CA ASP A 255 -4.75 12.26 7.91
C ASP A 255 -6.02 12.86 8.51
N ALA A 256 -7.19 12.29 8.26
CA ALA A 256 -8.46 12.72 8.84
C ALA A 256 -8.55 12.54 10.36
N LYS A 257 -7.77 11.61 10.93
CA LYS A 257 -7.69 11.38 12.40
C LYS A 257 -9.04 11.16 13.08
N CYS A 258 -10.03 10.69 12.33
CA CYS A 258 -11.34 10.29 12.83
C CYS A 258 -11.49 8.76 12.83
N PRO A 259 -12.48 8.19 13.54
CA PRO A 259 -12.72 6.75 13.52
C PRO A 259 -13.01 6.21 12.13
N VAL A 260 -12.45 5.05 11.83
CA VAL A 260 -12.72 4.26 10.62
C VAL A 260 -13.66 3.12 10.98
N VAL A 261 -14.77 3.01 10.26
CA VAL A 261 -15.86 2.07 10.53
C VAL A 261 -15.93 1.05 9.39
N ALA A 262 -16.03 -0.23 9.73
CA ALA A 262 -16.23 -1.32 8.77
C ALA A 262 -17.25 -2.33 9.31
N HIS A 263 -17.68 -3.29 8.50
CA HIS A 263 -18.54 -4.39 8.93
C HIS A 263 -17.89 -5.71 8.58
N ASN A 264 -17.48 -6.50 9.57
CA ASN A 264 -16.68 -7.71 9.32
C ASN A 264 -15.39 -7.40 8.55
N GLY A 265 -14.75 -6.28 8.89
CA GLY A 265 -13.79 -5.56 8.06
C GLY A 265 -12.38 -6.14 7.99
N ALA A 266 -12.15 -7.34 8.52
CA ALA A 266 -10.80 -7.90 8.62
C ALA A 266 -10.13 -8.05 7.24
N LEU A 267 -10.87 -8.55 6.25
CA LEU A 267 -10.36 -8.67 4.88
C LEU A 267 -10.12 -7.29 4.25
N ASP A 268 -11.07 -6.36 4.41
CA ASP A 268 -10.96 -4.99 3.91
C ASP A 268 -9.70 -4.30 4.42
N ILE A 269 -9.46 -4.38 5.73
CA ILE A 269 -8.29 -3.77 6.39
C ILE A 269 -7.01 -4.42 5.89
N PHE A 270 -6.92 -5.76 5.88
CA PHE A 270 -5.67 -6.43 5.48
C PHE A 270 -5.37 -6.27 3.99
N HIS A 271 -6.37 -6.29 3.12
CA HIS A 271 -6.20 -5.96 1.72
C HIS A 271 -5.81 -4.48 1.53
N THR A 272 -6.36 -3.56 2.32
CA THR A 272 -5.99 -2.13 2.30
C THR A 272 -4.52 -1.94 2.65
N VAL A 273 -4.06 -2.59 3.72
CA VAL A 273 -2.65 -2.57 4.13
C VAL A 273 -1.78 -3.08 3.00
N ASP A 274 -2.03 -4.31 2.52
CA ASP A 274 -1.19 -4.98 1.51
C ASP A 274 -1.07 -4.17 0.21
N GLN A 275 -2.20 -3.71 -0.31
CA GLN A 275 -2.27 -3.11 -1.65
C GLN A 275 -1.86 -1.64 -1.65
N PHE A 276 -2.14 -0.90 -0.58
CA PHE A 276 -2.00 0.56 -0.60
C PHE A 276 -0.98 1.09 0.40
N TRP A 277 -0.69 0.37 1.49
CA TRP A 277 0.24 0.86 2.51
C TRP A 277 1.60 0.18 2.40
N GLN A 278 1.66 -1.12 2.68
CA GLN A 278 2.85 -1.96 2.57
C GLN A 278 2.44 -3.43 2.57
N TYR A 279 3.30 -4.32 2.10
CA TYR A 279 3.01 -5.76 2.19
C TYR A 279 2.70 -6.20 3.62
N LEU A 280 1.74 -7.12 3.74
CA LEU A 280 1.35 -7.66 5.03
C LEU A 280 2.55 -8.27 5.78
N PRO A 281 2.77 -7.89 7.05
CA PRO A 281 3.86 -8.43 7.86
C PRO A 281 3.79 -9.94 8.08
N GLU A 282 4.85 -10.52 8.64
CA GLU A 282 4.90 -11.97 8.90
C GLU A 282 4.07 -12.38 10.13
N THR A 283 3.95 -11.49 11.11
CA THR A 283 3.20 -11.75 12.34
C THR A 283 2.01 -10.83 12.48
N ILE A 284 1.01 -11.28 13.24
CA ILE A 284 -0.18 -10.49 13.55
C ILE A 284 0.16 -9.29 14.43
N GLU A 285 1.20 -9.40 15.28
CA GLU A 285 1.70 -8.31 16.11
C GLU A 285 2.26 -7.17 15.24
N GLU A 286 3.17 -7.49 14.30
CA GLU A 286 3.70 -6.49 13.34
C GLU A 286 2.55 -5.89 12.51
N CYS A 287 1.56 -6.71 12.12
CA CYS A 287 0.40 -6.22 11.36
C CYS A 287 -0.46 -5.26 12.19
N LYS A 288 -0.66 -5.52 13.49
CA LYS A 288 -1.39 -4.61 14.38
C LYS A 288 -0.67 -3.27 14.50
N ASP A 289 0.65 -3.28 14.66
CA ASP A 289 1.45 -2.05 14.74
C ASP A 289 1.30 -1.20 13.47
N VAL A 290 1.31 -1.85 12.30
CA VAL A 290 1.09 -1.18 11.01
C VAL A 290 -0.30 -0.58 10.93
N VAL A 291 -1.34 -1.35 11.24
CA VAL A 291 -2.74 -0.88 11.21
C VAL A 291 -2.94 0.29 12.19
N ASN A 292 -2.42 0.20 13.41
CA ASN A 292 -2.49 1.26 14.40
C ASN A 292 -1.69 2.51 13.99
N SER A 293 -0.68 2.38 13.11
CA SER A 293 0.03 3.53 12.53
C SER A 293 -0.76 4.24 11.42
N MET A 294 -1.77 3.57 10.87
CA MET A 294 -2.66 4.12 9.84
C MET A 294 -3.87 4.81 10.48
N TRP A 295 -4.56 4.15 11.40
CA TRP A 295 -5.81 4.65 11.97
C TRP A 295 -5.84 4.47 13.49
N ASP A 296 -6.14 5.56 14.19
CA ASP A 296 -6.12 5.58 15.66
C ASP A 296 -7.30 4.78 16.25
N TYR A 297 -8.44 4.74 15.54
CA TYR A 297 -9.64 4.03 15.95
C TYR A 297 -10.28 3.29 14.79
N ILE A 298 -10.47 1.99 14.96
CA ILE A 298 -11.22 1.14 14.03
C ILE A 298 -12.42 0.56 14.77
N VAL A 299 -13.60 0.68 14.17
CA VAL A 299 -14.85 0.14 14.70
C VAL A 299 -15.40 -0.88 13.73
N ASP A 300 -15.38 -2.15 14.13
CA ASP A 300 -16.10 -3.20 13.41
C ASP A 300 -17.54 -3.27 13.94
N THR A 301 -18.50 -2.91 13.11
CA THR A 301 -19.92 -2.86 13.46
C THR A 301 -20.52 -4.24 13.71
N LYS A 302 -20.01 -5.31 13.07
CA LYS A 302 -20.44 -6.69 13.34
C LYS A 302 -20.00 -7.09 14.75
N TYR A 303 -18.74 -6.82 15.08
CA TYR A 303 -18.22 -7.06 16.43
C TYR A 303 -18.98 -6.23 17.46
N LEU A 304 -19.23 -4.95 17.16
CA LEU A 304 -20.01 -4.07 18.04
C LEU A 304 -21.42 -4.63 18.29
N ALA A 305 -22.12 -5.08 17.24
CA ALA A 305 -23.46 -5.66 17.38
C ALA A 305 -23.48 -6.97 18.20
N GLU A 306 -22.46 -7.83 18.04
CA GLU A 306 -22.40 -9.13 18.71
C GLU A 306 -21.94 -9.05 20.17
N TYR A 307 -21.08 -8.09 20.49
CA TYR A 307 -20.36 -8.08 21.78
C TYR A 307 -20.60 -6.82 22.63
N HIS A 308 -21.09 -5.72 22.07
CA HIS A 308 -21.28 -4.49 22.85
C HIS A 308 -22.46 -4.61 23.82
N PRO A 309 -22.26 -4.41 25.14
CA PRO A 309 -23.31 -4.67 26.14
C PRO A 309 -24.60 -3.88 25.92
N LEU A 310 -24.53 -2.64 25.44
CA LEU A 310 -25.73 -1.82 25.21
C LEU A 310 -26.50 -2.21 23.94
N LEU A 311 -25.83 -2.81 22.94
CA LEU A 311 -26.44 -3.14 21.64
C LEU A 311 -26.90 -4.60 21.57
N LYS A 312 -26.30 -5.46 22.38
CA LYS A 312 -26.68 -6.87 22.51
C LYS A 312 -28.08 -7.06 23.12
N VAL A 313 -28.63 -6.05 23.81
CA VAL A 313 -29.86 -6.17 24.63
C VAL A 313 -31.16 -6.08 23.82
N THR A 314 -31.14 -5.88 22.51
CA THR A 314 -32.37 -5.56 21.74
C THR A 314 -33.02 -6.73 20.99
N TRP A 315 -32.77 -7.99 21.36
CA TRP A 315 -33.42 -9.15 20.71
C TRP A 315 -33.80 -10.31 21.66
N LEU A 316 -34.42 -10.00 22.81
CA LEU A 316 -35.21 -10.94 23.62
C LEU A 316 -36.49 -10.26 24.08
#